data_AF-A0A535CKY2-F1
#
_entry.id   AF-A0A535CKY2-F1
#
_cell.length_a   1.000
_cell.length_b   1.000
_cell.length_c   1.000
_cell.angle_alpha   90.00
_cell.angle_beta   90.00
_cell.angle_gamma   90.00
#
_symmetry.space_group_name_H-M   'P 1'
#
loop_
_entity.id
_entity.type
_entity.pdbx_description
1 polymer ?
#
loop_
_entity_poly.entity_id
_entity_poly.type
_entity_poly.pdbx_seq_one_letter_code
_entity_poly.pdbx_strand_id
1 'polypeptide(L)'
;MLYLQFTQKVKEALDGGHVFEDGAWLTRLSLHCATQYLRALASFEAGIIAGVPQCWAIAFQVTTNEQATILQDLLLAVNTQLNHDLAIALLRTGIEDETEKRQRDLESMHSIFVAELQPIQGLLAQKYCQFFKFLEVIGGQLEQMVANFAYTRAQNGAWENALSLSVAQSEVQRGVMIQEMDRRTTVLAQDLLLRGLPASAWIIQVLRHIESAYSGPWSEWVSA
;
A
#
# COMPACT_ATOMS: atom_id res chain seq x y z
N MET A 1 -9.07 8.19 -3.24
CA MET A 1 -8.39 9.33 -3.88
C MET A 1 -7.00 8.97 -4.38
N LEU A 2 -6.07 8.55 -3.50
CA LEU A 2 -4.68 8.24 -3.89
C LEU A 2 -4.55 7.09 -4.90
N TYR A 3 -5.38 6.06 -4.73
CA TYR A 3 -5.47 4.97 -5.71
C TYR A 3 -5.85 5.46 -7.12
N LEU A 4 -6.79 6.40 -7.22
CA LEU A 4 -7.23 6.97 -8.50
C LEU A 4 -6.12 7.82 -9.12
N GLN A 5 -5.47 8.67 -8.33
CA GLN A 5 -4.36 9.51 -8.81
C GLN A 5 -3.17 8.68 -9.28
N PHE A 6 -2.77 7.67 -8.51
CA PHE A 6 -1.72 6.74 -8.92
C PHE A 6 -2.09 6.01 -10.23
N THR A 7 -3.32 5.50 -10.32
CA THR A 7 -3.78 4.82 -11.55
C THR A 7 -3.80 5.76 -12.76
N GLN A 8 -4.16 7.04 -12.57
CA GLN A 8 -4.09 8.06 -13.62
C GLN A 8 -2.66 8.33 -14.06
N LYS A 9 -1.70 8.43 -13.13
CA LYS A 9 -0.28 8.64 -13.44
C LYS A 9 0.34 7.48 -14.19
N VAL A 10 0.01 6.25 -13.79
CA VAL A 10 0.43 5.05 -14.53
C VAL A 10 -0.19 5.05 -15.92
N LYS A 11 -1.46 5.45 -16.07
CA LYS A 11 -2.10 5.60 -17.38
C LYS A 11 -1.41 6.66 -18.25
N GLU A 12 -1.09 7.83 -17.70
CA GLU A 12 -0.34 8.89 -18.41
C GLU A 12 1.02 8.37 -18.91
N ALA A 13 1.74 7.64 -18.07
CA ALA A 13 3.02 7.04 -18.43
C ALA A 13 2.90 5.95 -19.52
N LEU A 14 1.84 5.14 -19.47
CA LEU A 14 1.50 4.16 -20.50
C LEU A 14 1.15 4.83 -21.83
N ASP A 15 0.32 5.88 -21.80
CA ASP A 15 -0.12 6.62 -22.98
C ASP A 15 1.06 7.39 -23.63
N GLY A 16 2.07 7.76 -22.84
CA GLY A 16 3.32 8.35 -23.34
C GLY A 16 4.19 7.37 -24.14
N GLY A 17 4.17 6.07 -23.82
CA GLY A 17 4.79 5.01 -24.61
C GLY A 17 6.31 4.83 -24.49
N HIS A 18 6.98 5.53 -23.57
CA HIS A 18 8.46 5.50 -23.42
C HIS A 18 8.94 5.12 -22.01
N VAL A 19 8.03 5.00 -21.04
CA VAL A 19 8.38 4.68 -19.65
C VAL A 19 8.47 3.16 -19.41
N PHE A 20 7.76 2.37 -20.21
CA PHE A 20 7.65 0.92 -20.04
C PHE A 20 8.04 0.18 -21.32
N GLU A 21 8.83 -0.88 -21.17
CA GLU A 21 9.23 -1.79 -22.24
C GLU A 21 8.07 -2.72 -22.67
N ASP A 22 7.18 -3.11 -21.74
CA ASP A 22 5.93 -3.86 -21.99
C ASP A 22 4.73 -3.22 -21.26
N GLY A 23 4.20 -2.15 -21.85
CA GLY A 23 3.00 -1.48 -21.33
C GLY A 23 1.76 -2.37 -21.28
N ALA A 24 1.65 -3.39 -22.14
CA ALA A 24 0.51 -4.31 -22.14
C ALA A 24 0.55 -5.24 -20.92
N TRP A 25 1.73 -5.76 -20.58
CA TRP A 25 1.95 -6.53 -19.35
C TRP A 25 1.67 -5.68 -18.11
N LEU A 26 2.18 -4.45 -18.05
CA LEU A 26 1.94 -3.57 -16.91
C LEU A 26 0.46 -3.19 -16.75
N THR A 27 -0.26 -3.02 -17.87
CA THR A 27 -1.70 -2.79 -17.84
C THR A 27 -2.45 -3.98 -17.23
N ARG A 28 -2.08 -5.21 -17.59
CA ARG A 28 -2.67 -6.43 -16.99
C ARG A 28 -2.35 -6.53 -15.51
N LEU A 29 -1.11 -6.27 -15.11
CA LEU A 29 -0.69 -6.22 -13.70
C LEU A 29 -1.55 -5.23 -12.91
N SER A 30 -1.68 -4.00 -13.41
CA SER A 30 -2.48 -2.94 -12.80
C SER A 30 -3.95 -3.35 -12.65
N LEU A 31 -4.53 -3.98 -13.68
CA LEU A 31 -5.90 -4.49 -13.64
C LEU A 31 -6.08 -5.61 -12.61
N HIS A 32 -5.10 -6.49 -12.45
CA HIS A 32 -5.14 -7.54 -11.42
C HIS A 32 -5.08 -6.96 -10.00
N CYS A 33 -4.26 -5.94 -9.75
CA CYS A 33 -4.26 -5.21 -8.48
C CYS A 33 -5.63 -4.54 -8.23
N ALA A 34 -6.15 -3.81 -9.23
CA ALA A 34 -7.45 -3.14 -9.13
C ALA A 34 -8.60 -4.10 -8.82
N THR A 35 -8.64 -5.20 -9.55
CA THR A 35 -9.69 -6.21 -9.40
C THR A 35 -9.66 -6.84 -8.00
N GLN A 36 -8.47 -7.08 -7.44
CA GLN A 36 -8.34 -7.62 -6.08
C GLN A 36 -8.87 -6.65 -5.03
N TYR A 37 -8.42 -5.40 -5.07
CA TYR A 37 -8.90 -4.34 -4.19
C TYR A 37 -10.43 -4.17 -4.25
N LEU A 38 -10.99 -4.01 -5.45
CA LEU A 38 -12.42 -3.79 -5.63
C LEU A 38 -13.26 -4.99 -5.18
N ARG A 39 -12.78 -6.23 -5.38
CA ARG A 39 -13.46 -7.43 -4.87
C ARG A 39 -13.43 -7.51 -3.35
N ALA A 40 -12.29 -7.18 -2.73
CA ALA A 40 -12.17 -7.15 -1.28
C ALA A 40 -13.11 -6.08 -0.68
N LEU A 41 -13.12 -4.88 -1.27
CA LEU A 41 -14.00 -3.79 -0.85
C LEU A 41 -15.48 -4.17 -0.99
N ALA A 42 -15.91 -4.66 -2.15
CA ALA A 42 -17.30 -5.05 -2.36
C ALA A 42 -17.76 -6.18 -1.42
N SER A 43 -16.88 -7.15 -1.14
CA SER A 43 -17.18 -8.24 -0.20
C SER A 43 -17.29 -7.72 1.24
N PHE A 44 -16.42 -6.79 1.63
CA PHE A 44 -16.46 -6.13 2.93
C PHE A 44 -17.75 -5.33 3.12
N GLU A 45 -18.13 -4.50 2.14
CA GLU A 45 -19.36 -3.69 2.17
C GLU A 45 -20.63 -4.56 2.19
N ALA A 46 -20.60 -5.71 1.53
CA ALA A 46 -21.69 -6.69 1.57
C ALA A 46 -21.73 -7.52 2.88
N GLY A 47 -20.79 -7.31 3.82
CA GLY A 47 -20.68 -8.08 5.06
C GLY A 47 -20.16 -9.52 4.89
N ILE A 48 -19.62 -9.86 3.71
CA ILE A 48 -19.12 -11.21 3.38
C ILE A 48 -17.63 -11.28 3.74
N ILE A 49 -17.34 -11.38 5.04
CA ILE A 49 -15.97 -11.28 5.57
C ILE A 49 -15.08 -12.48 5.18
N ALA A 50 -15.67 -13.67 4.96
CA ALA A 50 -14.91 -14.89 4.69
C ALA A 50 -14.04 -14.83 3.42
N GLY A 51 -14.30 -13.89 2.50
CA GLY A 51 -13.52 -13.68 1.28
C GLY A 51 -12.58 -12.48 1.30
N VAL A 52 -12.50 -11.74 2.42
CA VAL A 52 -11.70 -10.53 2.54
C VAL A 52 -10.38 -10.86 3.24
N PRO A 53 -9.20 -10.61 2.62
CA PRO A 53 -7.92 -10.73 3.33
C PRO A 53 -7.93 -9.90 4.62
N GLN A 54 -7.37 -10.45 5.70
CA GLN A 54 -7.44 -9.82 7.01
C GLN A 54 -6.76 -8.44 7.03
N CYS A 55 -5.67 -8.27 6.27
CA CYS A 55 -5.01 -6.97 6.11
C CYS A 55 -5.95 -5.91 5.51
N TRP A 56 -6.72 -6.27 4.47
CA TRP A 56 -7.76 -5.41 3.88
C TRP A 56 -8.92 -5.17 4.84
N ALA A 57 -9.38 -6.22 5.55
CA ALA A 57 -10.47 -6.07 6.51
C ALA A 57 -10.13 -5.06 7.62
N ILE A 58 -8.88 -5.07 8.11
CA ILE A 58 -8.41 -4.07 9.07
C ILE A 58 -8.42 -2.68 8.44
N ALA A 59 -7.85 -2.53 7.24
CA ALA A 59 -7.81 -1.25 6.54
C ALA A 59 -9.23 -0.66 6.37
N PHE A 60 -10.18 -1.45 5.88
CA PHE A 60 -11.55 -0.99 5.66
C PHE A 60 -12.31 -0.68 6.96
N GLN A 61 -12.17 -1.50 8.00
CA GLN A 61 -12.81 -1.25 9.31
C GLN A 61 -12.33 0.07 9.91
N VAL A 62 -11.04 0.32 9.80
CA VAL A 62 -10.39 1.51 10.35
C VAL A 62 -10.89 2.78 9.66
N THR A 63 -10.98 2.76 8.33
CA THR A 63 -11.54 3.87 7.55
C THR A 63 -13.03 4.07 7.83
N THR A 64 -13.81 2.98 7.97
CA THR A 64 -15.26 3.05 8.21
C THR A 64 -15.61 3.57 9.60
N ASN A 65 -14.82 3.24 10.62
CA ASN A 65 -15.08 3.65 12.00
C ASN A 65 -14.63 5.10 12.29
N GLU A 66 -14.07 5.82 11.32
CA GLU A 66 -13.46 7.14 11.48
C GLU A 66 -12.45 7.20 12.64
N GLN A 67 -11.82 6.06 12.96
CA GLN A 67 -10.91 5.95 14.10
C GLN A 67 -9.46 6.22 13.71
N ALA A 68 -9.12 6.05 12.43
CA ALA A 68 -7.80 6.38 11.92
C ALA A 68 -7.67 7.83 11.49
N THR A 69 -6.41 8.21 11.42
CA THR A 69 -5.95 9.42 10.75
C THR A 69 -5.82 9.13 9.24
N ILE A 70 -5.85 10.17 8.42
CA ILE A 70 -5.67 10.04 6.96
C ILE A 70 -4.33 9.35 6.65
N LEU A 71 -3.31 9.64 7.44
CA LEU A 71 -2.02 8.96 7.35
C LEU A 71 -2.13 7.45 7.58
N GLN A 72 -2.85 7.02 8.63
CA GLN A 72 -3.01 5.60 8.93
C GLN A 72 -3.78 4.89 7.81
N ASP A 73 -4.85 5.49 7.29
CA ASP A 73 -5.58 4.95 6.13
C ASP A 73 -4.67 4.75 4.92
N LEU A 74 -3.82 5.74 4.63
CA LEU A 74 -2.86 5.66 3.53
C LEU A 74 -1.86 4.51 3.74
N LEU A 75 -1.21 4.46 4.91
CA LEU A 75 -0.19 3.46 5.17
C LEU A 75 -0.76 2.05 5.19
N LEU A 76 -1.99 1.87 5.67
CA LEU A 76 -2.69 0.58 5.62
C LEU A 76 -2.98 0.15 4.18
N ALA A 77 -3.43 1.08 3.33
CA ALA A 77 -3.67 0.80 1.92
C ALA A 77 -2.36 0.43 1.18
N VAL A 78 -1.30 1.21 1.35
CA VAL A 78 0.01 0.95 0.73
C VAL A 78 0.62 -0.35 1.21
N ASN A 79 0.58 -0.62 2.52
CA ASN A 79 1.01 -1.88 3.10
C ASN A 79 0.30 -3.07 2.45
N THR A 80 -1.02 -2.98 2.33
CA THR A 80 -1.79 -4.09 1.79
C THR A 80 -1.53 -4.30 0.29
N GLN A 81 -1.47 -3.22 -0.48
CA GLN A 81 -1.21 -3.31 -1.91
C GLN A 81 0.17 -3.85 -2.24
N LEU A 82 1.22 -3.38 -1.55
CA LEU A 82 2.58 -3.78 -1.85
C LEU A 82 2.94 -5.15 -1.27
N ASN A 83 2.56 -5.45 -0.02
CA ASN A 83 3.00 -6.68 0.66
C ASN A 83 2.09 -7.89 0.40
N HIS A 84 0.82 -7.68 0.03
CA HIS A 84 -0.13 -8.76 -0.24
C HIS A 84 -0.56 -8.82 -1.71
N ASP A 85 -1.20 -7.77 -2.23
CA ASP A 85 -1.87 -7.84 -3.54
C ASP A 85 -0.90 -7.92 -4.72
N LEU A 86 0.24 -7.20 -4.65
CA LEU A 86 1.18 -7.08 -5.77
C LEU A 86 1.77 -8.42 -6.17
N ALA A 87 2.17 -9.26 -5.22
CA ALA A 87 2.73 -10.58 -5.52
C ALA A 87 1.69 -11.52 -6.15
N ILE A 88 0.44 -11.46 -5.70
CA ILE A 88 -0.67 -12.25 -6.28
C ILE A 88 -0.99 -11.74 -7.68
N ALA A 89 -0.94 -10.42 -7.90
CA ALA A 89 -1.14 -9.83 -9.21
C ALA A 89 -0.02 -10.20 -10.18
N LEU A 90 1.24 -10.15 -9.74
CA LEU A 90 2.41 -10.58 -10.52
C LEU A 90 2.27 -12.04 -10.95
N LEU A 91 1.95 -12.94 -10.01
CA LEU A 91 1.68 -14.35 -10.30
C LEU A 91 0.62 -14.50 -11.41
N ARG A 92 -0.51 -13.79 -11.31
CA ARG A 92 -1.60 -13.87 -12.29
C ARG A 92 -1.26 -13.29 -13.65
N THR A 93 -0.39 -12.29 -13.68
CA THR A 93 0.05 -11.63 -14.92
C THR A 93 1.09 -12.45 -15.66
N GLY A 94 1.82 -13.30 -14.94
CA GLY A 94 2.94 -14.09 -15.45
C GLY A 94 4.24 -13.31 -15.37
N ILE A 95 5.26 -13.90 -14.74
CA ILE A 95 6.58 -13.29 -14.50
C ILE A 95 7.75 -14.11 -15.06
N GLU A 96 7.47 -15.31 -15.60
CA GLU A 96 8.51 -16.30 -15.94
C GLU A 96 9.21 -16.00 -17.27
N ASP A 97 8.49 -15.44 -18.25
CA ASP A 97 9.07 -14.94 -19.49
C ASP A 97 9.59 -13.51 -19.34
N GLU A 98 10.69 -13.16 -20.01
CA GLU A 98 11.23 -11.79 -20.03
C GLU A 98 11.41 -11.16 -18.62
N THR A 99 11.80 -11.99 -17.65
CA THR A 99 11.94 -11.67 -16.21
C THR A 99 12.61 -10.32 -15.96
N GLU A 100 13.74 -10.06 -16.60
CA GLU A 100 14.49 -8.80 -16.42
C GLU A 100 13.73 -7.57 -16.92
N LYS A 101 13.06 -7.68 -18.07
CA LYS A 101 12.26 -6.60 -18.64
C LYS A 101 11.07 -6.27 -17.76
N ARG A 102 10.33 -7.30 -17.31
CA ARG A 102 9.18 -7.15 -16.40
C ARG A 102 9.59 -6.57 -15.05
N GLN A 103 10.77 -6.94 -14.57
CA GLN A 103 11.32 -6.35 -13.35
C GLN A 103 11.64 -4.86 -13.55
N ARG A 104 12.26 -4.46 -14.67
CA ARG A 104 12.50 -3.04 -14.99
C ARG A 104 11.21 -2.23 -15.16
N ASP A 105 10.18 -2.81 -15.77
CA ASP A 105 8.86 -2.18 -15.86
C ASP A 105 8.20 -2.01 -14.50
N LEU A 106 8.33 -3.01 -13.63
CA LEU A 106 7.85 -2.94 -12.25
C LEU A 106 8.60 -1.87 -11.46
N GLU A 107 9.93 -1.77 -11.62
CA GLU A 107 10.78 -0.72 -11.00
C GLU A 107 10.37 0.67 -11.49
N SER A 108 10.10 0.81 -12.79
CA SER A 108 9.62 2.07 -13.38
C SER A 108 8.26 2.46 -12.81
N MET A 109 7.32 1.52 -12.70
CA MET A 109 6.01 1.77 -12.08
C MET A 109 6.14 2.14 -10.60
N HIS A 110 7.02 1.45 -9.87
CA HIS A 110 7.29 1.75 -8.48
C HIS A 110 7.93 3.13 -8.29
N SER A 111 8.80 3.57 -9.21
CA SER A 111 9.39 4.91 -9.15
C SER A 111 8.33 6.01 -9.27
N ILE A 112 7.33 5.82 -10.14
CA ILE A 112 6.16 6.72 -10.24
C ILE A 112 5.39 6.72 -8.93
N PHE A 113 5.13 5.54 -8.35
CA PHE A 113 4.45 5.43 -7.07
C PHE A 113 5.18 6.20 -5.96
N VAL A 114 6.50 6.04 -5.86
CA VAL A 114 7.33 6.74 -4.87
C VAL A 114 7.31 8.25 -5.10
N ALA A 115 7.36 8.70 -6.36
CA ALA A 115 7.27 10.11 -6.70
C ALA A 115 5.92 10.74 -6.27
N GLU A 116 4.81 10.01 -6.41
CA GLU A 116 3.50 10.47 -5.94
C GLU A 116 3.39 10.49 -4.40
N LEU A 117 4.13 9.60 -3.71
CA LEU A 117 4.20 9.62 -2.25
C LEU A 117 5.13 10.70 -1.70
N GLN A 118 6.13 11.17 -2.46
CA GLN A 118 7.14 12.14 -1.97
C GLN A 118 6.55 13.42 -1.37
N PRO A 119 5.57 14.10 -1.99
CA PRO A 119 4.96 15.29 -1.40
C PRO A 119 4.24 15.00 -0.08
N ILE A 120 3.64 13.81 0.03
CA ILE A 120 3.01 13.34 1.26
C ILE A 120 4.08 13.13 2.33
N GLN A 121 5.20 12.49 2.00
CA GLN A 121 6.33 12.32 2.93
C GLN A 121 6.86 13.67 3.42
N GLY A 122 7.02 14.66 2.54
CA GLY A 122 7.47 16.00 2.89
C GLY A 122 6.50 16.73 3.83
N LEU A 123 5.20 16.67 3.52
CA LEU A 123 4.15 17.26 4.37
C LEU A 123 4.09 16.58 5.74
N LEU A 124 4.20 15.25 5.77
CA LEU A 124 4.25 14.47 7.00
C LEU A 124 5.50 14.81 7.81
N ALA A 125 6.68 14.81 7.20
CA ALA A 125 7.93 15.14 7.88
C ALA A 125 7.91 16.57 8.43
N GLN A 126 7.41 17.55 7.67
CA GLN A 126 7.34 18.93 8.14
C GLN A 126 6.32 19.11 9.26
N LYS A 127 5.10 18.60 9.09
CA LYS A 127 3.98 18.86 10.00
C LYS A 127 3.96 17.91 11.19
N TYR A 128 4.24 16.62 10.98
CA TYR A 128 4.29 15.66 12.07
C TYR A 128 5.59 15.89 12.86
N CYS A 129 6.80 15.96 12.28
CA CYS A 129 8.01 16.16 13.11
C CYS A 129 8.02 17.43 13.96
N GLN A 130 7.33 18.51 13.55
CA GLN A 130 7.19 19.72 14.37
C GLN A 130 6.39 19.48 15.66
N PHE A 131 5.34 18.65 15.62
CA PHE A 131 4.55 18.26 16.79
C PHE A 131 5.08 16.97 17.47
N PHE A 132 5.86 16.16 16.76
CA PHE A 132 6.41 14.87 17.20
C PHE A 132 7.77 14.94 17.90
N LYS A 133 8.35 16.13 18.13
CA LYS A 133 9.53 16.26 19.02
C LYS A 133 9.32 15.63 20.41
N PHE A 134 8.08 15.41 20.83
CA PHE A 134 7.71 14.74 22.09
C PHE A 134 7.42 13.24 21.95
N LEU A 135 7.38 12.67 20.73
CA LEU A 135 6.97 11.29 20.45
C LEU A 135 7.92 10.61 19.43
N GLU A 136 9.21 10.57 19.74
CA GLU A 136 10.29 10.04 18.88
C GLU A 136 10.01 8.64 18.30
N VAL A 137 9.32 7.76 19.04
CA VAL A 137 9.02 6.38 18.63
C VAL A 137 8.13 6.32 17.38
N ILE A 138 7.13 7.20 17.25
CA ILE A 138 6.17 7.15 16.14
C ILE A 138 6.75 7.80 14.89
N GLY A 139 7.48 8.90 15.05
CA GLY A 139 8.20 9.54 13.94
C GLY A 139 9.19 8.57 13.30
N GLY A 140 9.95 7.84 14.11
CA GLY A 140 10.88 6.82 13.62
C GLY A 140 10.21 5.64 12.91
N GLN A 141 9.05 5.18 13.40
CA GLN A 141 8.29 4.10 12.72
C GLN A 141 7.73 4.55 11.37
N LEU A 142 7.20 5.76 11.29
CA LEU A 142 6.69 6.36 10.04
C LEU A 142 7.82 6.54 9.02
N GLU A 143 8.94 7.11 9.45
CA GLU A 143 10.13 7.29 8.60
C GLU A 143 10.66 5.94 8.10
N GLN A 144 10.81 4.95 8.99
CA GLN A 144 11.27 3.62 8.62
C GLN A 144 10.33 2.93 7.64
N MET A 145 9.03 3.12 7.78
CA MET A 145 8.04 2.51 6.90
C MET A 145 8.01 3.17 5.53
N VAL A 146 7.99 4.51 5.50
CA VAL A 146 8.16 5.30 4.29
C VAL A 146 9.44 4.90 3.56
N ALA A 147 10.55 4.75 4.29
CA ALA A 147 11.80 4.25 3.75
C ALA A 147 11.69 2.80 3.23
N ASN A 148 11.01 1.90 3.96
CA ASN A 148 10.78 0.53 3.49
C ASN A 148 10.04 0.50 2.15
N PHE A 149 9.05 1.38 1.96
CA PHE A 149 8.30 1.47 0.72
C PHE A 149 9.00 2.27 -0.37
N ALA A 150 9.76 3.30 -0.04
CA ALA A 150 10.43 4.17 -1.01
C ALA A 150 11.70 3.55 -1.60
N TYR A 151 12.42 2.73 -0.82
CA TYR A 151 13.72 2.15 -1.21
C TYR A 151 13.60 0.73 -1.80
N THR A 152 12.57 0.45 -2.61
CA THR A 152 12.46 -0.80 -3.42
C THR A 152 12.20 -2.10 -2.63
N ARG A 153 12.38 -2.15 -1.31
CA ARG A 153 12.26 -3.38 -0.51
C ARG A 153 10.91 -4.08 -0.64
N ALA A 154 9.81 -3.35 -0.57
CA ALA A 154 8.47 -3.94 -0.70
C ALA A 154 8.22 -4.50 -2.10
N GLN A 155 8.71 -3.81 -3.14
CA GLN A 155 8.63 -4.27 -4.53
C GLN A 155 9.43 -5.56 -4.75
N ASN A 156 10.68 -5.61 -4.27
CA ASN A 156 11.51 -6.82 -4.35
C ASN A 156 10.89 -7.98 -3.58
N GLY A 157 10.37 -7.72 -2.37
CA GLY A 157 9.65 -8.73 -1.60
C GLY A 157 8.40 -9.25 -2.32
N ALA A 158 7.66 -8.38 -3.01
CA ALA A 158 6.51 -8.80 -3.83
C ALA A 158 6.94 -9.69 -5.01
N TRP A 159 8.04 -9.35 -5.66
CA TRP A 159 8.62 -10.15 -6.73
C TRP A 159 9.06 -11.54 -6.25
N GLU A 160 9.82 -11.60 -5.16
CA GLU A 160 10.26 -12.86 -4.54
C GLU A 160 9.08 -13.74 -4.10
N ASN A 161 8.05 -13.13 -3.49
CA ASN A 161 6.82 -13.84 -3.14
C ASN A 161 6.11 -14.36 -4.40
N ALA A 162 6.05 -13.58 -5.48
CA ALA A 162 5.41 -14.01 -6.72
C ALA A 162 6.15 -15.21 -7.36
N LEU A 163 7.49 -15.19 -7.38
CA LEU A 163 8.31 -16.33 -7.82
C LEU A 163 8.06 -17.56 -6.94
N SER A 164 8.02 -17.37 -5.62
CA SER A 164 7.73 -18.45 -4.68
C SER A 164 6.34 -19.05 -4.92
N LEU A 165 5.34 -18.22 -5.21
CA LEU A 165 3.98 -18.67 -5.52
C LEU A 165 3.90 -19.40 -6.87
N SER A 166 4.74 -19.06 -7.85
CA SER A 166 4.74 -19.69 -9.18
C SER A 166 5.29 -21.12 -9.12
N VAL A 167 6.29 -21.37 -8.26
CA VAL A 167 6.88 -22.70 -8.06
C VAL A 167 6.13 -23.58 -7.04
N ALA A 168 5.02 -23.10 -6.49
CA ALA A 168 4.18 -23.88 -5.57
C ALA A 168 3.65 -25.14 -6.27
N GLN A 169 3.78 -26.29 -5.62
CA GLN A 169 3.48 -27.61 -6.18
C GLN A 169 1.97 -27.92 -6.25
N SER A 170 1.13 -27.10 -5.60
CA SER A 170 -0.33 -27.24 -5.62
C SER A 170 -1.03 -25.93 -5.25
N GLU A 171 -2.32 -25.82 -5.62
CA GLU A 171 -3.17 -24.69 -5.21
C GLU A 171 -3.34 -24.61 -3.68
N VAL A 172 -3.32 -25.76 -2.99
CA VAL A 172 -3.39 -25.80 -1.52
C VAL A 172 -2.15 -25.15 -0.91
N GLN A 173 -0.95 -25.54 -1.39
CA GLN A 173 0.30 -24.93 -0.94
C GLN A 173 0.32 -23.43 -1.23
N ARG A 174 -0.10 -23.03 -2.43
CA ARG A 174 -0.18 -21.62 -2.81
C ARG A 174 -1.14 -20.83 -1.91
N GLY A 175 -2.29 -21.41 -1.57
CA GLY A 175 -3.26 -20.82 -0.64
C GLY A 175 -2.67 -20.57 0.75
N VAL A 176 -1.89 -21.53 1.28
CA VAL A 176 -1.19 -21.38 2.57
C VAL A 176 -0.15 -20.24 2.50
N MET A 177 0.59 -20.14 1.40
CA MET A 177 1.58 -19.06 1.21
C MET A 177 0.92 -17.67 1.16
N ILE A 178 -0.22 -17.56 0.46
CA ILE A 178 -1.02 -16.32 0.42
C ILE A 178 -1.53 -15.97 1.82
N GLN A 179 -2.04 -16.94 2.58
CA GLN A 179 -2.47 -16.71 3.97
C GLN A 179 -1.32 -16.23 4.86
N GLU A 180 -0.10 -16.76 4.69
CA GLU A 180 1.05 -16.31 5.46
C GLU A 180 1.50 -14.89 5.04
N MET A 181 1.35 -14.52 3.77
CA MET A 181 1.53 -13.13 3.34
C MET A 181 0.48 -12.21 3.98
N ASP A 182 -0.80 -12.60 3.99
CA ASP A 182 -1.88 -11.85 4.63
C ASP A 182 -1.62 -11.67 6.13
N ARG A 183 -1.20 -12.74 6.82
CA ARG A 183 -0.85 -12.70 8.24
C ARG A 183 0.30 -11.72 8.53
N ARG A 184 1.38 -11.79 7.76
CA ARG A 184 2.54 -10.86 7.91
C ARG A 184 2.13 -9.42 7.65
N THR A 185 1.34 -9.19 6.59
CA THR A 185 0.81 -7.86 6.23
C THR A 185 -0.14 -7.31 7.30
N THR A 186 -0.94 -8.19 7.91
CA THR A 186 -1.84 -7.89 9.03
C THR A 186 -1.10 -7.46 10.28
N VAL A 187 0.01 -8.13 10.62
CA VAL A 187 0.85 -7.73 11.76
C VAL A 187 1.39 -6.32 11.56
N LEU A 188 1.93 -6.03 10.37
CA LEU A 188 2.36 -4.68 10.02
C LEU A 188 1.21 -3.67 10.14
N ALA A 189 0.02 -4.02 9.66
CA ALA A 189 -1.17 -3.15 9.79
C ALA A 189 -1.51 -2.83 11.26
N GLN A 190 -1.37 -3.78 12.17
CA GLN A 190 -1.61 -3.57 13.60
C GLN A 190 -0.57 -2.63 14.23
N ASP A 191 0.69 -2.77 13.82
CA ASP A 191 1.78 -1.89 14.25
C ASP A 191 1.53 -0.45 13.79
N LEU A 192 1.03 -0.24 12.57
CA LEU A 192 0.68 1.10 12.04
C LEU A 192 -0.48 1.79 12.77
N LEU A 193 -1.38 0.98 13.30
CA LEU A 193 -2.47 1.47 14.14
C LEU A 193 -2.00 1.79 15.56
N LEU A 194 -0.71 1.60 15.86
CA LEU A 194 -0.10 1.80 17.17
C LEU A 194 -0.83 1.00 18.27
N ARG A 195 -1.52 -0.10 17.91
CA ARG A 195 -2.34 -0.89 18.85
C ARG A 195 -1.50 -1.53 19.96
N GLY A 196 -0.19 -1.68 19.75
CA GLY A 196 0.76 -2.18 20.75
C GLY A 196 1.31 -1.12 21.72
N LEU A 197 1.03 0.18 21.53
CA LEU A 197 1.58 1.24 22.38
C LEU A 197 0.63 1.64 23.52
N PRO A 198 1.12 1.81 24.76
CA PRO A 198 0.33 2.44 25.81
C PRO A 198 -0.02 3.88 25.40
N ALA A 199 -1.27 4.29 25.62
CA ALA A 199 -1.83 5.59 25.22
C ALA A 199 -2.06 5.81 23.70
N SER A 200 -2.17 4.74 22.90
CA SER A 200 -2.51 4.80 21.47
C SER A 200 -3.74 5.68 21.16
N ALA A 201 -4.80 5.61 21.98
CA ALA A 201 -5.99 6.43 21.82
C ALA A 201 -5.71 7.95 21.94
N TRP A 202 -4.81 8.35 22.85
CA TRP A 202 -4.42 9.76 23.02
C TRP A 202 -3.56 10.24 21.86
N ILE A 203 -2.62 9.42 21.40
CA ILE A 203 -1.80 9.69 20.22
C ILE A 203 -2.69 9.92 18.99
N ILE A 204 -3.66 9.03 18.76
CA ILE A 204 -4.61 9.13 17.65
C ILE A 204 -5.44 10.41 17.76
N GLN A 205 -5.88 10.81 18.95
CA GLN A 205 -6.60 12.07 19.15
C GLN A 205 -5.75 13.29 18.81
N VAL A 206 -4.47 13.31 19.22
CA VAL A 206 -3.54 14.40 18.88
C VAL A 206 -3.36 14.47 17.36
N LEU A 207 -3.18 13.32 16.70
CA LEU A 207 -3.05 13.25 15.25
C LEU A 207 -4.30 13.75 14.52
N ARG A 208 -5.48 13.34 14.96
CA ARG A 208 -6.75 13.84 14.41
C ARG A 208 -6.91 15.33 14.62
N HIS A 209 -6.45 15.87 15.75
CA HIS A 209 -6.49 17.31 15.99
C HIS A 209 -5.59 18.07 15.00
N ILE A 210 -4.39 17.57 14.74
CA ILE A 210 -3.47 18.13 13.73
C ILE A 210 -4.12 18.07 12.35
N GLU A 211 -4.74 16.94 11.97
CA GLU A 211 -5.42 16.81 10.67
C GLU A 211 -6.66 17.71 10.55
N SER A 212 -7.44 17.88 11.64
CA SER A 212 -8.64 18.74 11.66
C SER A 212 -8.34 20.24 11.48
N ALA A 213 -7.09 20.65 11.72
CA ALA A 213 -6.64 22.01 11.45
C ALA A 213 -6.52 22.31 9.94
N TYR A 214 -6.66 21.29 9.09
CA TYR A 214 -6.64 21.40 7.64
C TYR A 214 -7.98 20.91 7.09
N SER A 215 -8.74 21.79 6.43
CA SER A 215 -9.94 21.43 5.69
C SER A 215 -9.59 21.15 4.23
N GLY A 216 -10.26 20.17 3.62
CA GLY A 216 -10.13 19.83 2.20
C GLY A 216 -9.52 18.46 1.92
N PRO A 217 -9.73 17.87 0.73
CA PRO A 217 -9.06 16.66 0.30
C PRO A 217 -7.54 16.82 0.31
N TRP A 218 -6.79 15.78 0.68
CA TRP A 218 -5.32 15.83 0.84
C TRP A 218 -4.55 16.38 -0.37
N SER A 219 -5.10 16.28 -1.59
CA SER A 219 -4.54 16.89 -2.80
C SER A 219 -4.40 18.42 -2.70
N GLU A 220 -5.28 19.06 -1.94
CA GLU A 220 -5.23 20.49 -1.63
C GLU A 220 -4.12 20.80 -0.61
N TRP A 221 -3.75 19.84 0.25
CA TRP A 221 -2.67 20.02 1.22
C TRP A 221 -1.28 19.90 0.59
N VAL A 222 -1.18 19.17 -0.52
CA VAL A 222 0.06 18.96 -1.28
C VAL A 222 0.35 20.10 -2.27
N SER A 223 -0.66 20.91 -2.60
CA SER A 223 -0.56 22.04 -3.53
C SER A 223 -0.50 23.42 -2.84
N ALA A 224 -0.54 23.45 -1.50
CA ALA A 224 -0.48 24.66 -0.66
C ALA A 224 0.85 24.76 0.09
#